data_AF-A0AAN8T121-F1
#
_entry.id   AF-A0AAN8T121-F1
#
_cell.length_a   1.000
_cell.length_b   1.000
_cell.length_c   1.000
_cell.angle_alpha   90.00
_cell.angle_beta   90.00
_cell.angle_gamma   90.00
#
_symmetry.space_group_name_H-M   'P 1'
#
loop_
_entity.id
_entity.type
_entity.pdbx_description
1 polymer ?
#
loop_
_entity_poly.entity_id
_entity_poly.type
_entity_poly.pdbx_seq_one_letter_code
_entity_poly.pdbx_strand_id
1 'polypeptide(L)'
;MYAPEEEAFFKTGVFRPDPRHPFVDLSGRRFRIGKVEGKKVIYVKCGVGLVNAAAATQQMLDLFDIKGIIHFGISGNANGSMQIGDVTIPGQLAQTGLWDWLKPNATMEPNDFAQFDFKSYNDPQGGENHLGKVGYSTEQFYSVAGEVNVPQRPVWFNITNNWLHVASHLQGVKLDQCANSTLCLPEKPKLVVGLKGATSNFFIDNAAYTQFLFKTFGVTSLDMESSAVVMTCLSNGYPVIAIRGLSDLAGTQKGDNTIRLFGSLAALNTAKVVIGFVKSLPINHVSRF
;
A
#
# COMPACT_ATOMS: atom_id res chain seq x y z
N MET A 1 13.75 1.48 14.42
CA MET A 1 13.68 1.09 13.00
C MET A 1 12.80 -0.16 12.93
N TYR A 2 11.66 -0.09 12.24
CA TYR A 2 10.58 -1.07 12.35
C TYR A 2 10.80 -2.25 11.37
N ALA A 3 10.59 -3.48 11.81
CA ALA A 3 10.38 -4.63 10.91
C ALA A 3 9.09 -5.41 11.25
N PRO A 4 7.93 -4.73 11.45
CA PRO A 4 6.73 -5.40 11.92
C PRO A 4 6.14 -6.34 10.85
N GLU A 5 6.23 -6.01 9.56
CA GLU A 5 5.61 -6.81 8.49
C GLU A 5 6.37 -8.11 8.23
N GLU A 6 7.68 -8.03 8.06
CA GLU A 6 8.53 -9.21 7.84
C GLU A 6 8.44 -10.15 9.04
N GLU A 7 8.57 -9.59 10.24
CA GLU A 7 8.51 -10.35 11.48
C GLU A 7 7.12 -10.96 11.69
N ALA A 8 6.04 -10.20 11.49
CA ALA A 8 4.68 -10.72 11.61
C ALA A 8 4.40 -11.85 10.61
N PHE A 9 4.83 -11.68 9.36
CA PHE A 9 4.65 -12.70 8.33
C PHE A 9 5.40 -13.98 8.66
N PHE A 10 6.70 -13.91 9.01
CA PHE A 10 7.48 -15.12 9.31
C PHE A 10 7.11 -15.78 10.64
N LYS A 11 6.67 -15.00 11.64
CA LYS A 11 6.18 -15.56 12.93
C LYS A 11 4.95 -16.45 12.78
N THR A 12 4.18 -16.32 11.71
CA THR A 12 3.07 -17.24 11.43
C THR A 12 3.52 -18.68 11.22
N GLY A 13 4.80 -18.91 10.87
CA GLY A 13 5.36 -20.24 10.62
C GLY A 13 4.87 -20.91 9.32
N VAL A 14 4.07 -20.22 8.50
CA VAL A 14 3.52 -20.82 7.26
C VAL A 14 4.53 -20.85 6.11
N PHE A 15 5.55 -20.00 6.14
CA PHE A 15 6.59 -19.97 5.12
C PHE A 15 7.55 -21.14 5.33
N ARG A 16 7.68 -21.98 4.30
CA ARG A 16 8.60 -23.11 4.25
C ARG A 16 9.70 -22.79 3.24
N PRO A 17 10.94 -22.47 3.68
CA PRO A 17 12.04 -22.20 2.76
C PRO A 17 12.30 -23.39 1.83
N ASP A 18 12.75 -23.10 0.61
CA ASP A 18 13.25 -24.16 -0.28
C ASP A 18 14.49 -24.82 0.36
N PRO A 19 14.59 -26.16 0.40
CA PRO A 19 15.67 -26.84 1.11
C PRO A 19 17.03 -26.74 0.39
N ARG A 20 17.05 -26.40 -0.91
CA ARG A 20 18.28 -26.31 -1.71
C ARG A 20 18.69 -24.86 -1.95
N HIS A 21 17.73 -24.00 -2.28
CA HIS A 21 17.98 -22.60 -2.60
C HIS A 21 17.06 -21.71 -1.75
N PRO A 22 17.28 -21.60 -0.43
CA PRO A 22 16.37 -20.89 0.47
C PRO A 22 16.29 -19.38 0.22
N PHE A 23 17.31 -18.80 -0.41
CA PHE A 23 17.33 -17.39 -0.80
C PHE A 23 18.38 -17.11 -1.88
N VAL A 24 18.26 -15.94 -2.51
CA VAL A 24 19.29 -15.28 -3.32
C VAL A 24 19.40 -13.83 -2.88
N ASP A 25 20.62 -13.31 -2.73
CA ASP A 25 20.86 -11.91 -2.38
C ASP A 25 21.19 -11.10 -3.65
N LEU A 26 20.42 -10.05 -3.93
CA LEU A 26 20.53 -9.22 -5.14
C LEU A 26 20.39 -7.74 -4.76
N SER A 27 21.29 -6.89 -5.25
CA SER A 27 21.26 -5.42 -5.03
C SER A 27 21.00 -5.04 -3.55
N GLY A 28 21.65 -5.75 -2.62
CA GLY A 28 21.50 -5.51 -1.17
C GLY A 28 20.20 -6.03 -0.53
N ARG A 29 19.39 -6.81 -1.26
CA ARG A 29 18.11 -7.37 -0.80
C ARG A 29 18.15 -8.89 -0.82
N ARG A 30 17.52 -9.51 0.18
CA ARG A 30 17.36 -10.96 0.26
C ARG A 30 16.01 -11.39 -0.30
N PHE A 31 16.04 -12.12 -1.41
CA PHE A 31 14.87 -12.77 -2.00
C PHE A 31 14.77 -14.18 -1.42
N ARG A 32 13.83 -14.39 -0.50
CA ARG A 32 13.62 -15.67 0.18
C ARG A 32 12.70 -16.54 -0.66
N ILE A 33 13.17 -17.73 -1.01
CA ILE A 33 12.48 -18.65 -1.90
C ILE A 33 11.88 -19.78 -1.06
N GLY A 34 10.61 -20.09 -1.28
CA GLY A 34 9.96 -21.13 -0.51
C GLY A 34 8.51 -21.36 -0.91
N LYS A 35 7.72 -21.83 0.06
CA LYS A 35 6.30 -22.11 -0.10
C LYS A 35 5.46 -21.52 1.03
N VAL A 36 4.24 -21.12 0.71
CA VAL A 36 3.18 -20.75 1.66
C VAL A 36 1.93 -21.48 1.21
N GLU A 37 1.27 -22.22 2.12
CA GLU A 37 0.07 -23.01 1.78
C GLU A 37 0.29 -23.92 0.55
N GLY A 38 1.47 -24.52 0.46
CA GLY A 38 1.89 -25.40 -0.64
C GLY A 38 2.29 -24.70 -1.95
N LYS A 39 2.06 -23.38 -2.07
CA LYS A 39 2.36 -22.60 -3.29
C LYS A 39 3.74 -21.99 -3.24
N LYS A 40 4.46 -22.02 -4.36
CA LYS A 40 5.77 -21.37 -4.47
C LYS A 40 5.61 -19.87 -4.31
N VAL A 41 6.46 -19.28 -3.48
CA VAL A 41 6.49 -17.85 -3.23
C VAL A 41 7.93 -17.38 -3.13
N ILE A 42 8.15 -16.13 -3.53
CA ILE A 42 9.38 -15.40 -3.29
C ILE A 42 9.00 -14.19 -2.44
N TYR A 43 9.64 -14.06 -1.28
CA TYR A 43 9.47 -12.91 -0.39
C TYR A 43 10.69 -12.00 -0.48
N VAL A 44 10.47 -10.70 -0.60
CA VAL A 44 11.53 -9.69 -0.50
C VAL A 44 11.01 -8.48 0.29
N LYS A 45 11.87 -7.90 1.12
CA LYS A 45 11.62 -6.59 1.72
C LYS A 45 11.91 -5.51 0.68
N CYS A 46 10.87 -4.82 0.23
CA CYS A 46 11.01 -3.82 -0.85
C CYS A 46 11.78 -2.56 -0.40
N GLY A 47 11.69 -2.19 0.88
CA GLY A 47 12.24 -0.94 1.43
C GLY A 47 11.12 0.07 1.67
N VAL A 48 11.50 1.32 1.98
CA VAL A 48 10.54 2.43 2.16
C VAL A 48 10.64 3.38 0.97
N GLY A 49 9.49 3.86 0.51
CA GLY A 49 9.36 4.85 -0.55
C GLY A 49 9.30 4.24 -1.96
N LEU A 50 8.79 5.06 -2.89
CA LEU A 50 8.48 4.68 -4.27
C LEU A 50 9.67 4.04 -5.01
N VAL A 51 10.87 4.64 -4.90
CA VAL A 51 12.06 4.20 -5.65
C VAL A 51 12.49 2.79 -5.24
N ASN A 52 12.52 2.54 -3.93
CA ASN A 52 12.88 1.23 -3.39
C ASN A 52 11.86 0.17 -3.80
N ALA A 53 10.58 0.51 -3.71
CA ALA A 53 9.49 -0.36 -4.08
C ALA A 53 9.53 -0.74 -5.57
N ALA A 54 9.63 0.25 -6.47
CA ALA A 54 9.74 0.02 -7.91
C ALA A 54 10.97 -0.82 -8.27
N ALA A 55 12.15 -0.49 -7.71
CA ALA A 55 13.38 -1.24 -7.98
C ALA A 55 13.29 -2.72 -7.55
N ALA A 56 12.75 -2.99 -6.36
CA ALA A 56 12.57 -4.36 -5.87
C ALA A 56 11.55 -5.14 -6.69
N THR A 57 10.45 -4.50 -7.10
CA THR A 57 9.42 -5.12 -7.94
C THR A 57 9.94 -5.40 -9.34
N GLN A 58 10.61 -4.45 -10.00
CA GLN A 58 11.17 -4.66 -11.33
C GLN A 58 12.23 -5.78 -11.31
N GLN A 59 13.12 -5.78 -10.32
CA GLN A 59 14.11 -6.85 -10.15
C GLN A 59 13.44 -8.22 -9.95
N MET A 60 12.28 -8.28 -9.28
CA MET A 60 11.53 -9.53 -9.14
C MET A 60 10.93 -10.00 -10.46
N LEU A 61 10.39 -9.07 -11.26
CA LEU A 61 9.77 -9.36 -12.55
C LEU A 61 10.79 -9.80 -13.61
N ASP A 62 11.98 -9.21 -13.60
CA ASP A 62 13.03 -9.50 -14.60
C ASP A 62 13.74 -10.83 -14.35
N LEU A 63 13.93 -11.22 -13.10
CA LEU A 63 14.85 -12.32 -12.72
C LEU A 63 14.15 -13.62 -12.34
N PHE A 64 12.85 -13.58 -12.04
CA PHE A 64 12.11 -14.75 -11.58
C PHE A 64 10.87 -15.02 -12.44
N ASP A 65 10.55 -16.29 -12.66
CA ASP A 65 9.28 -16.70 -13.28
C ASP A 65 8.14 -16.55 -12.26
N ILE A 66 7.67 -15.31 -12.07
CA ILE A 66 6.54 -14.99 -11.21
C ILE A 66 5.22 -14.89 -12.00
N LYS A 67 4.09 -15.15 -11.34
CA LYS A 67 2.74 -15.03 -11.94
C LYS A 67 1.99 -13.78 -11.51
N GLY A 68 2.57 -13.00 -10.61
CA GLY A 68 2.03 -11.75 -10.11
C GLY A 68 2.65 -11.38 -8.77
N ILE A 69 2.30 -10.19 -8.27
CA ILE A 69 2.88 -9.59 -7.07
C ILE A 69 1.80 -9.34 -6.01
N ILE A 70 2.02 -9.86 -4.81
CA ILE A 70 1.24 -9.48 -3.62
C ILE A 70 2.08 -8.46 -2.86
N HIS A 71 1.66 -7.21 -2.89
CA HIS A 71 2.25 -6.16 -2.08
C HIS A 71 1.48 -6.03 -0.76
N PHE A 72 2.18 -6.04 0.37
CA PHE A 72 1.51 -5.92 1.65
C PHE A 72 2.34 -5.17 2.68
N GLY A 73 1.64 -4.60 3.65
CA GLY A 73 2.23 -3.92 4.80
C GLY A 73 1.19 -3.11 5.56
N ILE A 74 1.64 -2.21 6.44
CA ILE A 74 0.74 -1.30 7.15
C ILE A 74 0.53 0.01 6.39
N SER A 75 -0.50 0.77 6.77
CA SER A 75 -0.78 2.10 6.23
C SER A 75 -1.51 2.97 7.26
N GLY A 76 -1.46 4.29 7.07
CA GLY A 76 -2.34 5.21 7.80
C GLY A 76 -3.79 5.12 7.30
N ASN A 77 -4.74 5.48 8.16
CA ASN A 77 -6.16 5.52 7.83
C ASN A 77 -6.68 6.96 7.66
N ALA A 78 -7.27 7.25 6.51
CA ALA A 78 -7.95 8.52 6.24
C ALA A 78 -9.49 8.45 6.33
N ASN A 79 -10.06 7.24 6.43
CA ASN A 79 -11.50 7.01 6.37
C ASN A 79 -12.08 6.74 7.77
N GLY A 80 -12.97 7.63 8.24
CA GLY A 80 -13.61 7.52 9.55
C GLY A 80 -14.55 6.32 9.74
N SER A 81 -14.92 5.60 8.67
CA SER A 81 -15.69 4.34 8.75
C SER A 81 -14.84 3.08 8.93
N MET A 82 -13.51 3.26 8.95
CA MET A 82 -12.49 2.23 9.18
C MET A 82 -11.75 2.53 10.48
N GLN A 83 -11.15 1.52 11.09
CA GLN A 83 -10.42 1.67 12.35
C GLN A 83 -9.03 1.03 12.31
N ILE A 84 -8.20 1.36 13.31
CA ILE A 84 -6.91 0.70 13.53
C ILE A 84 -7.14 -0.81 13.64
N GLY A 85 -6.25 -1.60 13.03
CA GLY A 85 -6.30 -3.06 13.00
C GLY A 85 -7.13 -3.63 11.85
N ASP A 86 -8.02 -2.85 11.23
CA ASP A 86 -8.71 -3.26 10.01
C ASP A 86 -7.69 -3.51 8.88
N VAL A 87 -8.07 -4.36 7.94
CA VAL A 87 -7.31 -4.59 6.72
C VAL A 87 -8.13 -4.13 5.53
N THR A 88 -7.49 -3.41 4.60
CA THR A 88 -8.09 -3.02 3.34
C THR A 88 -7.31 -3.56 2.15
N ILE A 89 -8.05 -3.95 1.11
CA ILE A 89 -7.51 -4.30 -0.19
C ILE A 89 -8.04 -3.23 -1.15
N PRO A 90 -7.24 -2.21 -1.51
CA PRO A 90 -7.73 -1.16 -2.39
C PRO A 90 -8.05 -1.73 -3.77
N GLY A 91 -9.15 -1.28 -4.38
CA GLY A 91 -9.47 -1.57 -5.78
C GLY A 91 -8.71 -0.67 -6.75
N GLN A 92 -8.36 0.54 -6.30
CA GLN A 92 -7.64 1.55 -7.05
C GLN A 92 -6.64 2.28 -6.17
N LEU A 93 -5.50 2.64 -6.73
CA LEU A 93 -4.44 3.41 -6.06
C LEU A 93 -4.09 4.66 -6.86
N ALA A 94 -3.83 5.76 -6.17
CA ALA A 94 -3.30 6.98 -6.77
C ALA A 94 -1.93 7.35 -6.17
N GLN A 95 -1.09 7.98 -6.99
CA GLN A 95 0.08 8.69 -6.51
C GLN A 95 -0.34 10.09 -6.07
N THR A 96 -0.24 10.39 -4.77
CA THR A 96 -0.63 11.69 -4.19
C THR A 96 0.56 12.48 -3.69
N GLY A 97 1.79 12.07 -4.05
CA GLY A 97 3.04 12.77 -3.70
C GLY A 97 3.74 13.46 -4.86
N LEU A 98 3.13 13.53 -6.05
CA LEU A 98 3.66 14.25 -7.21
C LEU A 98 2.93 15.59 -7.34
N TRP A 99 3.63 16.67 -7.02
CA TRP A 99 3.04 18.01 -6.92
C TRP A 99 3.78 19.07 -7.70
N ASP A 100 3.03 20.06 -8.17
CA ASP A 100 3.56 21.35 -8.58
C ASP A 100 3.38 22.36 -7.44
N TRP A 101 4.48 22.98 -6.99
CA TRP A 101 4.42 24.01 -5.95
C TRP A 101 4.07 25.37 -6.59
N LEU A 102 2.85 25.83 -6.35
CA LEU A 102 2.27 26.96 -7.05
C LEU A 102 2.33 28.24 -6.22
N LYS A 103 2.37 29.38 -6.92
CA LYS A 103 2.20 30.69 -6.28
C LYS A 103 0.77 30.81 -5.71
N PRO A 104 0.54 31.58 -4.63
CA PRO A 104 -0.78 31.71 -4.00
C PRO A 104 -1.94 32.12 -4.92
N ASN A 105 -1.68 32.79 -6.05
CA ASN A 105 -2.69 33.23 -7.01
C ASN A 105 -2.54 32.59 -8.40
N ALA A 106 -1.77 31.49 -8.51
CA ALA A 106 -1.64 30.77 -9.77
C ALA A 106 -2.96 30.07 -10.15
N THR A 107 -3.20 29.97 -11.45
CA THR A 107 -4.22 29.10 -12.04
C THR A 107 -3.69 27.67 -12.11
N MET A 108 -4.57 26.67 -11.99
CA MET A 108 -4.19 25.28 -12.18
C MET A 108 -3.73 25.04 -13.62
N GLU A 109 -2.63 24.31 -13.78
CA GLU A 109 -2.22 23.84 -15.10
C GLU A 109 -3.24 22.81 -15.63
N PRO A 110 -3.43 22.68 -16.95
CA PRO A 110 -4.41 21.75 -17.53
C PRO A 110 -4.21 20.28 -17.12
N ASN A 111 -3.00 19.91 -16.72
CA ASN A 111 -2.64 18.55 -16.31
C ASN A 111 -2.78 18.28 -14.81
N ASP A 112 -3.00 19.32 -13.99
CA ASP A 112 -3.27 19.15 -12.57
C ASP A 112 -4.72 18.72 -12.36
N PHE A 113 -4.95 17.68 -11.56
CA PHE A 113 -6.30 17.11 -11.35
C PHE A 113 -6.91 17.48 -9.99
N ALA A 114 -6.13 18.06 -9.09
CA ALA A 114 -6.58 18.59 -7.81
C ALA A 114 -5.60 19.66 -7.30
N GLN A 115 -6.00 20.44 -6.30
CA GLN A 115 -5.14 21.42 -5.64
C GLN A 115 -5.37 21.44 -4.13
N PHE A 116 -4.30 21.74 -3.37
CA PHE A 116 -4.35 22.05 -1.95
C PHE A 116 -3.78 23.45 -1.71
N ASP A 117 -4.63 24.35 -1.21
CA ASP A 117 -4.26 25.74 -0.95
C ASP A 117 -3.87 25.91 0.52
N PHE A 118 -2.56 25.98 0.79
CA PHE A 118 -2.06 26.22 2.15
C PHE A 118 -2.55 27.58 2.67
N LYS A 119 -2.66 28.63 1.84
CA LYS A 119 -3.16 29.95 2.28
C LYS A 119 -4.56 29.86 2.89
N SER A 120 -5.42 29.03 2.31
CA SER A 120 -6.78 28.80 2.80
C SER A 120 -6.84 27.80 3.96
N TYR A 121 -5.73 27.14 4.28
CA TYR A 121 -5.59 26.19 5.38
C TYR A 121 -5.16 26.93 6.67
N ASN A 122 -6.14 27.24 7.53
CA ASN A 122 -5.97 28.06 8.74
C ASN A 122 -6.11 27.23 10.04
N ASP A 123 -5.16 26.32 10.27
CA ASP A 123 -5.10 25.53 11.50
C ASP A 123 -3.89 25.95 12.37
N PRO A 124 -4.10 26.55 13.55
CA PRO A 124 -5.39 26.94 14.15
C PRO A 124 -5.96 28.22 13.51
N GLN A 125 -7.28 28.41 13.68
CA GLN A 125 -8.02 29.52 13.09
C GLN A 125 -7.44 30.89 13.50
N GLY A 126 -7.17 31.75 12.51
CA GLY A 126 -6.79 33.15 12.71
C GLY A 126 -5.30 33.49 12.59
N GLY A 127 -4.43 32.53 12.26
CA GLY A 127 -2.98 32.76 12.03
C GLY A 127 -2.60 33.05 10.56
N GLU A 128 -1.34 33.46 10.34
CA GLU A 128 -0.75 33.59 9.00
C GLU A 128 -0.19 32.25 8.48
N ASN A 129 -0.45 31.93 7.21
CA ASN A 129 0.10 30.75 6.53
C ASN A 129 1.07 31.17 5.42
N HIS A 130 2.35 30.80 5.55
CA HIS A 130 3.45 31.26 4.70
C HIS A 130 3.82 30.27 3.58
N LEU A 131 3.07 29.18 3.36
CA LEU A 131 3.45 28.07 2.48
C LEU A 131 2.78 28.08 1.08
N GLY A 132 1.83 28.96 0.78
CA GLY A 132 1.32 29.12 -0.60
C GLY A 132 0.33 28.04 -1.07
N LYS A 133 0.61 27.29 -2.16
CA LYS A 133 -0.30 26.32 -2.83
C LYS A 133 0.45 25.13 -3.43
N VAL A 134 -0.18 23.94 -3.53
CA VAL A 134 0.28 22.80 -4.35
C VAL A 134 -0.80 22.28 -5.31
N GLY A 135 -0.42 21.99 -6.55
CA GLY A 135 -1.22 21.25 -7.55
C GLY A 135 -0.85 19.76 -7.55
N TYR A 136 -1.80 18.89 -7.90
CA TYR A 136 -1.59 17.44 -8.00
C TYR A 136 -1.48 17.03 -9.46
N SER A 137 -0.34 16.44 -9.80
CA SER A 137 -0.03 16.00 -11.16
C SER A 137 -0.07 14.48 -11.29
N THR A 138 -0.40 14.01 -12.49
CA THR A 138 -0.42 12.57 -12.82
C THR A 138 0.96 12.06 -13.20
N GLU A 139 1.24 10.79 -12.87
CA GLU A 139 2.43 10.08 -13.34
C GLU A 139 2.38 9.77 -14.85
N GLN A 140 3.55 9.66 -15.48
CA GLN A 140 3.67 9.10 -16.83
C GLN A 140 3.69 7.58 -16.77
N PHE A 141 2.64 6.95 -17.28
CA PHE A 141 2.47 5.50 -17.25
C PHE A 141 2.67 4.87 -18.63
N TYR A 142 3.65 3.99 -18.74
CA TYR A 142 3.91 3.18 -19.93
C TYR A 142 3.43 1.76 -19.65
N SER A 143 2.70 1.16 -20.59
CA SER A 143 2.17 -0.20 -20.43
C SER A 143 2.41 -1.02 -21.67
N VAL A 144 2.65 -2.32 -21.49
CA VAL A 144 2.65 -3.32 -22.58
C VAL A 144 1.34 -3.35 -23.39
N ALA A 145 0.24 -2.83 -22.84
CA ALA A 145 -1.03 -2.69 -23.56
C ALA A 145 -1.20 -1.34 -24.28
N GLY A 146 -0.27 -0.40 -24.08
CA GLY A 146 -0.30 0.94 -24.66
C GLY A 146 0.54 1.08 -25.94
N GLU A 147 0.55 2.28 -26.51
CA GLU A 147 1.42 2.62 -27.63
C GLU A 147 2.88 2.81 -27.18
N VAL A 148 3.83 2.33 -28.00
CA VAL A 148 5.27 2.41 -27.70
C VAL A 148 5.70 3.87 -27.62
N ASN A 149 6.42 4.23 -26.55
CA ASN A 149 6.90 5.58 -26.25
C ASN A 149 5.80 6.65 -26.03
N VAL A 150 4.53 6.24 -25.83
CA VAL A 150 3.43 7.16 -25.52
C VAL A 150 2.93 6.91 -24.10
N PRO A 151 3.17 7.83 -23.14
CA PRO A 151 2.68 7.65 -21.79
C PRO A 151 1.19 7.93 -21.69
N GLN A 152 0.49 7.07 -20.97
CA GLN A 152 -0.81 7.38 -20.38
C GLN A 152 -0.62 8.22 -19.12
N ARG A 153 -1.66 8.93 -18.68
CA ARG A 153 -1.64 9.78 -17.49
C ARG A 153 -2.82 9.48 -16.55
N PRO A 154 -2.97 8.24 -16.07
CA PRO A 154 -4.06 7.89 -15.18
C PRO A 154 -3.83 8.52 -13.79
N VAL A 155 -4.91 9.01 -13.19
CA VAL A 155 -4.94 9.32 -11.75
C VAL A 155 -4.99 8.03 -10.93
N TRP A 156 -5.72 7.04 -11.43
CA TRP A 156 -6.02 5.79 -10.72
C TRP A 156 -5.43 4.58 -11.44
N PHE A 157 -4.63 3.81 -10.72
CA PHE A 157 -4.15 2.50 -11.12
C PHE A 157 -5.07 1.42 -10.55
N ASN A 158 -5.74 0.68 -11.42
CA ASN A 158 -6.66 -0.39 -11.02
C ASN A 158 -5.90 -1.65 -10.62
N ILE A 159 -6.23 -2.22 -9.46
CA ILE A 159 -5.77 -3.56 -9.08
C ILE A 159 -6.37 -4.60 -10.05
N THR A 160 -5.66 -5.71 -10.29
CA THR A 160 -6.10 -6.75 -11.21
C THR A 160 -7.46 -7.33 -10.80
N ASN A 161 -8.48 -7.16 -11.65
CA ASN A 161 -9.88 -7.54 -11.36
C ASN A 161 -10.05 -8.99 -10.90
N ASN A 162 -9.37 -9.95 -11.54
CA ASN A 162 -9.46 -11.36 -11.14
C ASN A 162 -8.92 -11.58 -9.72
N TRP A 163 -7.87 -10.87 -9.32
CA TRP A 163 -7.33 -10.97 -7.96
C TRP A 163 -8.20 -10.23 -6.94
N LEU A 164 -8.84 -9.11 -7.30
CA LEU A 164 -9.87 -8.49 -6.46
C LEU A 164 -11.06 -9.44 -6.23
N HIS A 165 -11.49 -10.16 -7.26
CA HIS A 165 -12.56 -11.14 -7.15
C HIS A 165 -12.17 -12.32 -6.26
N VAL A 166 -10.93 -12.84 -6.36
CA VAL A 166 -10.44 -13.84 -5.40
C VAL A 166 -10.44 -13.28 -3.97
N ALA A 167 -9.97 -12.04 -3.80
CA ALA A 167 -9.89 -11.39 -2.50
C ALA A 167 -11.27 -11.11 -1.87
N SER A 168 -12.33 -10.86 -2.66
CA SER A 168 -13.67 -10.63 -2.12
C SER A 168 -14.25 -11.85 -1.40
N HIS A 169 -13.77 -13.06 -1.70
CA HIS A 169 -14.17 -14.29 -1.01
C HIS A 169 -13.48 -14.46 0.36
N LEU A 170 -12.53 -13.58 0.72
CA LEU A 170 -11.89 -13.56 2.03
C LEU A 170 -12.69 -12.78 3.08
N GLN A 171 -13.88 -12.26 2.73
CA GLN A 171 -14.75 -11.62 3.71
C GLN A 171 -15.04 -12.59 4.87
N GLY A 172 -14.90 -12.09 6.11
CA GLY A 172 -15.06 -12.90 7.32
C GLY A 172 -13.78 -13.58 7.83
N VAL A 173 -12.61 -13.36 7.19
CA VAL A 173 -11.33 -13.74 7.80
C VAL A 173 -11.22 -13.18 9.22
N LYS A 174 -10.90 -14.05 10.18
CA LYS A 174 -10.75 -13.68 11.59
C LYS A 174 -9.47 -12.88 11.80
N LEU A 175 -9.64 -11.60 12.13
CA LEU A 175 -8.55 -10.70 12.51
C LEU A 175 -8.42 -10.63 14.04
N ASP A 176 -7.20 -10.37 14.52
CA ASP A 176 -6.92 -10.18 15.93
C ASP A 176 -7.33 -8.79 16.38
N GLN A 177 -7.88 -8.72 17.58
CA GLN A 177 -8.30 -7.47 18.23
C GLN A 177 -7.23 -6.90 19.16
N CYS A 178 -6.27 -7.72 19.61
CA CYS A 178 -5.32 -7.36 20.65
C CYS A 178 -3.89 -7.40 20.14
N ALA A 179 -3.14 -6.33 20.39
CA ALA A 179 -1.72 -6.25 20.10
C ALA A 179 -0.90 -7.08 21.10
N ASN A 180 -1.37 -7.17 22.35
CA ASN A 180 -0.82 -8.01 23.41
C ASN A 180 -1.91 -8.30 24.48
N SER A 181 -1.54 -8.93 25.59
CA SER A 181 -2.48 -9.33 26.65
C SER A 181 -3.17 -8.17 27.38
N THR A 182 -2.63 -6.94 27.29
CA THR A 182 -3.16 -5.76 28.00
C THR A 182 -3.65 -4.66 27.06
N LEU A 183 -3.32 -4.73 25.77
CA LEU A 183 -3.67 -3.72 24.77
C LEU A 183 -4.55 -4.32 23.67
N CYS A 184 -5.85 -4.00 23.74
CA CYS A 184 -6.85 -4.44 22.78
C CYS A 184 -7.62 -3.25 22.19
N LEU A 185 -8.03 -3.39 20.94
CA LEU A 185 -8.93 -2.47 20.26
C LEU A 185 -10.35 -2.60 20.84
N PRO A 186 -11.14 -1.52 20.87
CA PRO A 186 -12.50 -1.55 21.40
C PRO A 186 -13.44 -2.41 20.53
N GLU A 187 -13.25 -2.41 19.22
CA GLU A 187 -14.05 -3.19 18.28
C GLU A 187 -13.19 -4.24 17.58
N LYS A 188 -13.87 -5.25 17.02
CA LYS A 188 -13.20 -6.31 16.26
C LYS A 188 -12.83 -5.79 14.87
N PRO A 189 -11.56 -5.96 14.45
CA PRO A 189 -11.18 -5.55 13.11
C PRO A 189 -11.86 -6.36 12.01
N LYS A 190 -12.01 -5.73 10.84
CA LYS A 190 -12.63 -6.29 9.64
C LYS A 190 -11.72 -6.16 8.41
N LEU A 191 -12.00 -6.98 7.41
CA LEU A 191 -11.45 -6.86 6.07
C LEU A 191 -12.44 -6.13 5.15
N VAL A 192 -11.98 -5.10 4.43
CA VAL A 192 -12.79 -4.42 3.41
C VAL A 192 -12.04 -4.38 2.07
N VAL A 193 -12.70 -4.88 1.02
CA VAL A 193 -12.14 -4.96 -0.34
C VAL A 193 -12.78 -3.91 -1.24
N GLY A 194 -11.98 -3.27 -2.09
CA GLY A 194 -12.46 -2.36 -3.14
C GLY A 194 -12.48 -0.88 -2.77
N LEU A 195 -11.96 -0.49 -1.60
CA LEU A 195 -11.77 0.93 -1.26
C LEU A 195 -10.65 1.55 -2.10
N LYS A 196 -10.43 2.86 -2.01
CA LYS A 196 -9.32 3.52 -2.68
C LYS A 196 -8.13 3.66 -1.73
N GLY A 197 -6.92 3.66 -2.27
CA GLY A 197 -5.71 3.98 -1.52
C GLY A 197 -4.91 5.09 -2.20
N ALA A 198 -4.02 5.71 -1.44
CA ALA A 198 -3.06 6.69 -1.93
C ALA A 198 -1.66 6.35 -1.43
N THR A 199 -0.69 6.70 -2.26
CA THR A 199 0.73 6.53 -1.97
C THR A 199 1.43 7.88 -2.10
N SER A 200 2.41 8.16 -1.24
CA SER A 200 3.28 9.35 -1.33
C SER A 200 4.65 9.09 -0.71
N ASN A 201 5.68 9.87 -1.05
CA ASN A 201 7.05 9.66 -0.54
C ASN A 201 7.29 10.24 0.87
N PHE A 202 6.24 10.53 1.64
CA PHE A 202 6.32 11.06 2.99
C PHE A 202 5.30 10.39 3.90
N PHE A 203 5.63 10.31 5.19
CA PHE A 203 4.71 9.81 6.21
C PHE A 203 3.69 10.91 6.56
N ILE A 204 2.41 10.54 6.63
CA ILE A 204 1.32 11.47 6.91
C ILE A 204 0.90 11.34 8.38
N ASP A 205 1.14 12.40 9.15
CA ASP A 205 0.69 12.56 10.54
C ASP A 205 0.09 13.96 10.73
N ASN A 206 -0.90 14.28 9.92
CA ASN A 206 -1.53 15.59 9.91
C ASN A 206 -3.03 15.44 9.65
N ALA A 207 -3.86 15.69 10.67
CA ALA A 207 -5.31 15.54 10.58
C ALA A 207 -5.91 16.31 9.40
N ALA A 208 -5.47 17.55 9.23
CA ALA A 208 -5.88 18.46 8.17
C ALA A 208 -5.77 17.86 6.77
N TYR A 209 -4.53 17.49 6.48
CA TYR A 209 -4.13 16.94 5.21
C TYR A 209 -4.76 15.57 4.96
N THR A 210 -4.87 14.72 5.99
CA THR A 210 -5.59 13.45 5.93
C THR A 210 -7.06 13.65 5.58
N GLN A 211 -7.74 14.63 6.19
CA GLN A 211 -9.12 14.97 5.85
C GLN A 211 -9.25 15.52 4.42
N PHE A 212 -8.28 16.31 3.97
CA PHE A 212 -8.24 16.76 2.57
C PHE A 212 -8.15 15.55 1.62
N LEU A 213 -7.22 14.63 1.85
CA LEU A 213 -7.06 13.45 1.01
C LEU A 213 -8.34 12.60 0.94
N PHE A 214 -9.00 12.39 2.09
CA PHE A 214 -10.27 11.69 2.14
C PHE A 214 -11.38 12.42 1.38
N LYS A 215 -11.58 13.72 1.63
CA LYS A 215 -12.66 14.51 1.00
C LYS A 215 -12.46 14.66 -0.51
N THR A 216 -11.21 14.82 -0.95
CA THR A 216 -10.87 15.08 -2.35
C THR A 216 -10.82 13.78 -3.17
N PHE A 217 -10.20 12.73 -2.65
CA PHE A 217 -9.90 11.51 -3.41
C PHE A 217 -10.70 10.28 -2.97
N GLY A 218 -11.37 10.33 -1.82
CA GLY A 218 -12.10 9.19 -1.24
C GLY A 218 -11.18 8.04 -0.83
N VAL A 219 -9.92 8.33 -0.50
CA VAL A 219 -8.91 7.32 -0.16
C VAL A 219 -9.01 6.88 1.29
N THR A 220 -8.78 5.60 1.55
CA THR A 220 -8.79 4.99 2.87
C THR A 220 -7.37 4.74 3.36
N SER A 221 -6.58 3.95 2.63
CA SER A 221 -5.21 3.62 3.02
C SER A 221 -4.22 4.64 2.46
N LEU A 222 -3.33 5.13 3.32
CA LEU A 222 -2.24 6.04 2.98
C LEU A 222 -0.90 5.36 3.25
N ASP A 223 -0.12 5.08 2.19
CA ASP A 223 1.19 4.43 2.31
C ASP A 223 2.28 5.12 1.48
N MET A 224 3.46 4.49 1.40
CA MET A 224 4.63 5.03 0.73
C MET A 224 5.15 4.17 -0.43
N GLU A 225 4.41 3.13 -0.84
CA GLU A 225 4.91 2.13 -1.80
C GLU A 225 3.87 1.59 -2.80
N SER A 226 2.58 1.51 -2.46
CA SER A 226 1.62 0.70 -3.22
C SER A 226 1.51 1.09 -4.68
N SER A 227 1.36 2.39 -4.97
CA SER A 227 1.21 2.86 -6.34
C SER A 227 2.44 2.52 -7.19
N ALA A 228 3.65 2.59 -6.62
CA ALA A 228 4.90 2.26 -7.32
C ALA A 228 4.96 0.77 -7.68
N VAL A 229 4.61 -0.12 -6.74
CA VAL A 229 4.56 -1.57 -7.01
C VAL A 229 3.51 -1.89 -8.07
N VAL A 230 2.31 -1.34 -7.93
CA VAL A 230 1.20 -1.59 -8.86
C VAL A 230 1.52 -1.05 -10.25
N MET A 231 2.00 0.19 -10.34
CA MET A 231 2.42 0.80 -11.61
C MET A 231 3.52 -0.04 -12.27
N THR A 232 4.52 -0.51 -11.52
CA THR A 232 5.58 -1.38 -12.06
C THR A 232 5.00 -2.69 -12.60
N CYS A 233 4.10 -3.35 -11.88
CA CYS A 233 3.48 -4.60 -12.35
C CYS A 233 2.63 -4.39 -13.60
N LEU A 234 1.76 -3.38 -13.61
CA LEU A 234 0.88 -3.08 -14.73
C LEU A 234 1.67 -2.63 -15.97
N SER A 235 2.79 -1.93 -15.78
CA SER A 235 3.70 -1.56 -16.87
C SER A 235 4.23 -2.79 -17.58
N ASN A 236 4.57 -3.83 -16.82
CA ASN A 236 5.12 -5.10 -17.31
C ASN A 236 4.03 -6.15 -17.65
N GLY A 237 2.73 -5.86 -17.46
CA GLY A 237 1.63 -6.78 -17.76
C GLY A 237 1.39 -7.89 -16.73
N TYR A 238 1.85 -7.72 -15.49
CA TYR A 238 1.69 -8.72 -14.43
C TYR A 238 0.50 -8.42 -13.50
N PRO A 239 -0.24 -9.46 -13.07
CA PRO A 239 -1.22 -9.35 -12.00
C PRO A 239 -0.62 -8.80 -10.70
N VAL A 240 -1.38 -7.97 -10.00
CA VAL A 240 -0.95 -7.36 -8.74
C VAL A 240 -2.12 -7.14 -7.80
N ILE A 241 -1.87 -7.22 -6.49
CA ILE A 241 -2.79 -6.83 -5.41
C ILE A 241 -2.01 -6.14 -4.30
N ALA A 242 -2.63 -5.13 -3.69
CA ALA A 242 -2.13 -4.49 -2.46
C ALA A 242 -3.02 -4.88 -1.28
N ILE A 243 -2.42 -5.19 -0.12
CA ILE A 243 -3.13 -5.56 1.11
C ILE A 243 -2.55 -4.73 2.27
N ARG A 244 -3.36 -3.86 2.87
CA ARG A 244 -2.91 -2.87 3.84
C ARG A 244 -3.63 -2.97 5.18
N GLY A 245 -2.88 -3.17 6.26
CA GLY A 245 -3.39 -3.09 7.62
C GLY A 245 -3.31 -1.67 8.15
N LEU A 246 -4.40 -1.17 8.73
CA LEU A 246 -4.45 0.20 9.25
C LEU A 246 -3.75 0.26 10.60
N SER A 247 -2.58 0.89 10.67
CA SER A 247 -1.76 0.96 11.90
C SER A 247 -2.04 2.16 12.78
N ASP A 248 -2.56 3.23 12.20
CA ASP A 248 -2.77 4.53 12.82
C ASP A 248 -3.81 5.33 12.02
N LEU A 249 -4.15 6.54 12.50
CA LEU A 249 -5.17 7.39 11.91
C LEU A 249 -4.59 8.59 11.15
N ALA A 250 -3.33 8.50 10.71
CA ALA A 250 -2.64 9.50 9.89
C ALA A 250 -2.75 10.93 10.45
N GLY A 251 -2.65 11.09 11.77
CA GLY A 251 -2.70 12.38 12.46
C GLY A 251 -4.09 12.78 12.96
N THR A 252 -5.16 12.05 12.63
CA THR A 252 -6.52 12.38 13.12
C THR A 252 -6.78 11.87 14.55
N GLN A 253 -5.90 11.04 15.10
CA GLN A 253 -5.92 10.62 16.51
C GLN A 253 -5.66 11.78 17.48
N LYS A 254 -6.09 11.62 18.75
CA LYS A 254 -5.66 12.51 19.83
C LYS A 254 -4.29 12.10 20.35
N GLY A 255 -3.38 13.06 20.48
CA GLY A 255 -2.02 12.81 20.97
C GLY A 255 -1.12 12.16 19.93
N ASP A 256 -0.08 11.45 20.40
CA ASP A 256 0.94 10.87 19.54
C ASP A 256 0.38 9.80 18.59
N ASN A 257 1.04 9.64 17.44
CA ASN A 257 0.70 8.62 16.48
C ASN A 257 0.81 7.20 17.08
N THR A 258 -0.25 6.42 16.90
CA THR A 258 -0.44 5.12 17.54
C THR A 258 0.19 3.96 16.78
N ILE A 259 0.91 4.21 15.68
CA ILE A 259 1.68 3.20 14.93
C ILE A 259 2.62 2.41 15.84
N ARG A 260 3.16 3.06 16.89
CA ARG A 260 4.06 2.43 17.85
C ARG A 260 3.38 1.36 18.70
N LEU A 261 2.07 1.51 18.92
CA LEU A 261 1.24 0.66 19.76
C LEU A 261 0.60 -0.46 18.95
N PHE A 262 0.10 -0.15 17.75
CA PHE A 262 -0.73 -1.06 16.96
C PHE A 262 -0.13 -1.51 15.63
N GLY A 263 1.06 -1.02 15.25
CA GLY A 263 1.71 -1.42 14.00
C GLY A 263 1.95 -2.93 13.89
N SER A 264 2.32 -3.60 14.99
CA SER A 264 2.48 -5.05 15.02
C SER A 264 1.16 -5.81 14.83
N LEU A 265 0.06 -5.30 15.42
CA LEU A 265 -1.27 -5.86 15.25
C LEU A 265 -1.76 -5.74 13.80
N ALA A 266 -1.61 -4.53 13.23
CA ALA A 266 -1.97 -4.28 11.84
C ALA A 266 -1.15 -5.16 10.88
N ALA A 267 0.16 -5.30 11.12
CA ALA A 267 1.04 -6.18 10.34
C ALA A 267 0.62 -7.66 10.45
N LEU A 268 0.26 -8.14 11.64
CA LEU A 268 -0.22 -9.51 11.86
C LEU A 268 -1.55 -9.78 11.14
N ASN A 269 -2.51 -8.86 11.28
CA ASN A 269 -3.79 -8.95 10.58
C ASN A 269 -3.60 -8.95 9.06
N THR A 270 -2.70 -8.11 8.56
CA THR A 270 -2.33 -8.08 7.13
C THR A 270 -1.75 -9.43 6.69
N ALA A 271 -0.82 -10.00 7.46
CA ALA A 271 -0.23 -11.30 7.14
C ALA A 271 -1.29 -12.42 7.08
N LYS A 272 -2.29 -12.43 7.96
CA LYS A 272 -3.41 -13.39 7.89
C LYS A 272 -4.19 -13.28 6.59
N VAL A 273 -4.48 -12.05 6.13
CA VAL A 273 -5.19 -11.82 4.87
C VAL A 273 -4.32 -12.24 3.67
N VAL A 274 -3.01 -11.95 3.69
CA VAL A 274 -2.05 -12.42 2.67
C VAL A 274 -2.06 -13.95 2.58
N ILE A 275 -2.00 -14.64 3.72
CA ILE A 275 -2.01 -16.12 3.76
C ILE A 275 -3.32 -16.67 3.23
N GLY A 276 -4.45 -16.09 3.63
CA GLY A 276 -5.77 -16.46 3.11
C GLY A 276 -5.89 -16.25 1.59
N PHE A 277 -5.33 -15.15 1.09
CA PHE A 277 -5.27 -14.86 -0.35
C PHE A 277 -4.42 -15.89 -1.10
N VAL A 278 -3.18 -16.15 -0.63
CA VAL A 278 -2.30 -17.17 -1.22
C VAL A 278 -2.99 -18.53 -1.22
N LYS A 279 -3.64 -18.92 -0.12
CA LYS A 279 -4.41 -20.18 -0.05
C LYS A 279 -5.47 -20.28 -1.15
N SER A 280 -6.16 -19.18 -1.43
CA SER A 280 -7.28 -19.09 -2.39
C SER A 280 -6.85 -19.05 -3.85
N LEU A 281 -5.57 -18.79 -4.15
CA LEU A 281 -5.06 -18.85 -5.52
C LEU A 281 -5.11 -20.30 -6.06
N PRO A 282 -5.33 -20.51 -7.37
CA PRO A 282 -5.30 -21.84 -7.97
C PRO A 282 -3.89 -22.44 -7.96
N ILE A 283 -3.78 -23.77 -7.82
CA ILE A 283 -2.51 -24.50 -7.79
C ILE A 283 -1.76 -24.41 -9.13
N ASN A 284 -2.47 -24.18 -10.23
CA ASN A 284 -1.90 -24.18 -11.58
C ASN A 284 -1.16 -22.88 -11.96
N HIS A 285 -1.04 -21.91 -11.05
CA HIS A 285 -0.19 -20.71 -11.23
C HIS A 285 1.26 -20.91 -10.77
N VAL A 286 1.79 -22.12 -10.93
CA VAL A 286 3.12 -22.48 -10.43
C VAL A 286 3.91 -23.14 -11.56
N SER A 287 4.70 -22.36 -12.31
CA SER A 287 5.74 -22.89 -13.20
C SER A 287 7.12 -22.85 -12.52
N ARG A 288 8.15 -23.30 -13.26
CA ARG A 288 9.35 -23.97 -12.73
C ARG A 288 10.25 -23.00 -11.96
N PHE A 289 10.92 -23.54 -10.93
CA PHE A 289 12.05 -22.82 -10.32
C PHE A 289 13.19 -22.80 -11.34
#